data_AF-A0A4U9XJF4-F1
#
_entry.id   AF-A0A4U9XJF4-F1
#
_cell.length_a   1.000
_cell.length_b   1.000
_cell.length_c   1.000
_cell.angle_alpha   90.00
_cell.angle_beta   90.00
_cell.angle_gamma   90.00
#
_symmetry.space_group_name_H-M   'P 1'
#
loop_
_entity.id
_entity.type
_entity.pdbx_description
1 polymer ?
#
loop_
_entity_poly.entity_id
_entity_poly.type
_entity_poly.pdbx_seq_one_letter_code
_entity_poly.pdbx_strand_id
1 'polypeptide(L)'
;MSFIKSIHHFFKKTPSPPQKRPLLIFGREVKNWDGFLFDNVLPWADEKIPNSALTISDLIFLWVISRFCQDFNSYPTHLSRNYGITSPLERVQKLMELGLVDDGFFITELGSKAINKHRKYIELHKKGWTSIEEKEYNYNSHKLFMKEHAEWLLEIGETEKGINELRTLERSDKRDECFLIFQKGEKLGKNKEYKKSNELLIPLLENENVDFYAPLYERIAKNFRGLKEYQNEIDICQRFLSDIQPHYGEDMWIDVFLKRINFAIKYTK
;
A
#
# COMPACT_ATOMS: atom_id res chain seq x y z
N MET A 1 12.80 21.43 53.23
CA MET A 1 12.23 21.79 51.91
C MET A 1 11.81 20.57 51.05
N SER A 2 11.81 19.32 51.52
CA SER A 2 11.49 18.16 50.65
C SER A 2 10.04 17.68 50.70
N PHE A 3 9.24 18.11 51.68
CA PHE A 3 7.83 17.66 51.82
C PHE A 3 6.87 18.40 50.87
N ILE A 4 7.15 19.67 50.53
CA ILE A 4 6.30 20.49 49.65
C ILE A 4 6.37 20.03 48.18
N LYS A 5 7.50 19.46 47.73
CA LYS A 5 7.62 18.87 46.38
C LYS A 5 6.80 17.57 46.23
N SER A 6 6.56 16.83 47.31
CA SER A 6 5.82 15.56 47.30
C SER A 6 4.31 15.75 47.13
N ILE A 7 3.74 16.80 47.73
CA ILE A 7 2.29 17.09 47.63
C ILE A 7 1.94 17.73 46.27
N HIS A 8 2.86 18.49 45.67
CA HIS A 8 2.63 19.12 44.36
C HIS A 8 2.46 18.11 43.22
N HIS A 9 2.99 16.89 43.37
CA HIS A 9 2.84 15.84 42.37
C HIS A 9 1.49 15.11 42.44
N PHE A 10 0.86 15.07 43.62
CA PHE A 10 -0.44 14.42 43.85
C PHE A 10 -1.63 15.20 43.28
N PHE A 11 -1.49 16.51 43.05
CA PHE A 11 -2.57 17.37 42.55
C PHE A 11 -2.44 17.76 41.07
N LYS A 12 -1.41 17.29 40.35
CA LYS A 12 -1.40 17.42 38.90
C LYS A 12 -2.44 16.43 38.34
N LYS A 13 -3.59 16.95 37.91
CA LYS A 13 -4.51 16.21 37.04
C LYS A 13 -3.68 15.62 35.91
N THR A 14 -3.66 14.29 35.79
CA THR A 14 -3.05 13.62 34.64
C THR A 14 -3.63 14.26 33.38
N PRO A 15 -2.79 14.79 32.47
CA PRO A 15 -3.28 15.35 31.22
C PRO A 15 -4.09 14.29 30.48
N SER A 16 -5.14 14.69 29.76
CA SER A 16 -5.88 13.77 28.91
C SER A 16 -4.97 13.29 27.76
N PRO A 17 -5.04 12.01 27.36
CA PRO A 17 -4.31 11.56 26.19
C PRO A 17 -4.78 12.30 24.93
N PRO A 18 -3.89 12.51 23.95
CA PRO A 18 -4.27 13.11 22.68
C PRO A 18 -5.30 12.23 21.96
N GLN A 19 -6.11 12.87 21.11
CA GLN A 19 -7.13 12.17 20.32
C GLN A 19 -6.69 12.03 18.88
N LYS A 20 -6.81 10.82 18.33
CA LYS A 20 -6.55 10.58 16.91
C LYS A 20 -7.57 11.32 16.07
N ARG A 21 -7.10 12.07 15.07
CA ARG A 21 -7.99 12.71 14.09
C ARG A 21 -8.71 11.65 13.25
N PRO A 22 -9.94 11.92 12.79
CA PRO A 22 -10.62 11.05 11.84
C PRO A 22 -9.77 10.87 10.58
N LEU A 23 -9.79 9.67 9.98
CA LEU A 23 -9.19 9.48 8.67
C LEU A 23 -10.09 10.07 7.58
N LEU A 24 -9.50 10.59 6.51
CA LEU A 24 -10.21 10.93 5.29
C LEU A 24 -10.14 9.77 4.31
N ILE A 25 -11.29 9.18 3.99
CA ILE A 25 -11.41 8.10 3.02
C ILE A 25 -12.64 8.38 2.16
N PHE A 26 -12.45 8.40 0.84
CA PHE A 26 -13.54 8.60 -0.11
C PHE A 26 -14.37 9.87 0.17
N GLY A 27 -13.68 10.96 0.52
CA GLY A 27 -14.23 12.28 0.82
C GLY A 27 -14.88 12.40 2.20
N ARG A 28 -14.63 11.46 3.12
CA ARG A 28 -15.35 11.36 4.40
C ARG A 28 -14.42 11.18 5.58
N GLU A 29 -14.83 11.77 6.70
CA GLU A 29 -14.23 11.51 7.99
C GLU A 29 -14.68 10.16 8.56
N VAL A 30 -13.71 9.32 8.90
CA VAL A 30 -13.92 8.00 9.51
C VAL A 30 -13.20 7.95 10.85
N LYS A 31 -13.98 7.93 11.94
CA LYS A 31 -13.47 8.10 13.32
C LYS A 31 -12.89 6.82 13.94
N ASN A 32 -13.38 5.65 13.51
CA ASN A 32 -13.01 4.34 14.06
C ASN A 32 -12.55 3.39 12.94
N TRP A 33 -11.50 3.79 12.24
CA TRP A 33 -10.91 2.95 11.20
C TRP A 33 -9.83 2.05 11.79
N ASP A 34 -10.14 0.77 11.94
CA ASP A 34 -9.28 -0.26 12.53
C ASP A 34 -8.30 -0.89 11.53
N GLY A 35 -8.26 -0.43 10.28
CA GLY A 35 -7.34 -0.94 9.25
C GLY A 35 -7.74 -2.31 8.68
N PHE A 36 -8.70 -3.01 9.28
CA PHE A 36 -9.31 -4.24 8.78
C PHE A 36 -10.40 -3.95 7.75
N LEU A 37 -10.06 -3.08 6.81
CA LEU A 37 -10.77 -2.80 5.55
C LEU A 37 -11.20 -4.04 4.76
N PHE A 38 -10.72 -5.22 5.16
CA PHE A 38 -10.94 -6.49 4.52
C PHE A 38 -11.86 -7.43 5.32
N ASP A 39 -12.39 -7.03 6.47
CA ASP A 39 -13.25 -7.89 7.30
C ASP A 39 -14.69 -7.35 7.45
N ASN A 40 -14.99 -6.13 6.99
CA ASN A 40 -16.33 -5.54 7.01
C ASN A 40 -16.73 -4.90 5.67
N VAL A 41 -18.03 -4.89 5.39
CA VAL A 41 -18.58 -4.23 4.19
C VAL A 41 -18.33 -2.74 4.26
N LEU A 42 -17.80 -2.17 3.18
CA LEU A 42 -17.49 -0.76 3.07
C LEU A 42 -18.75 0.09 3.24
N PRO A 43 -18.72 1.19 4.03
CA PRO A 43 -19.89 2.03 4.26
C PRO A 43 -20.51 2.60 2.97
N TRP A 44 -19.71 2.77 1.92
CA TRP A 44 -20.15 3.29 0.63
C TRP A 44 -20.42 2.20 -0.42
N ALA A 45 -20.30 0.90 -0.08
CA ALA A 45 -20.48 -0.19 -1.04
C ALA A 45 -21.86 -0.14 -1.72
N ASP A 46 -22.92 0.17 -0.97
CA ASP A 46 -24.30 0.19 -1.46
C ASP A 46 -24.75 1.57 -1.97
N GLU A 47 -23.84 2.54 -2.05
CA GLU A 47 -24.19 3.86 -2.54
C GLU A 47 -24.43 3.88 -4.03
N LYS A 48 -25.54 4.50 -4.43
CA LYS A 48 -25.86 4.72 -5.84
C LYS A 48 -24.85 5.68 -6.46
N ILE A 49 -24.34 5.28 -7.62
CA ILE A 49 -23.50 6.13 -8.45
C ILE A 49 -24.36 7.23 -9.05
N PRO A 50 -23.96 8.52 -8.95
CA PRO A 50 -24.72 9.62 -9.51
C PRO A 50 -25.05 9.39 -11.00
N ASN A 51 -26.32 9.62 -11.35
CA ASN A 51 -26.86 9.44 -12.71
C ASN A 51 -26.70 8.00 -13.26
N SER A 52 -26.86 7.00 -12.39
CA SER A 52 -26.82 5.57 -12.73
C SER A 52 -27.77 4.76 -11.84
N ALA A 53 -28.22 3.61 -12.34
CA ALA A 53 -28.93 2.60 -11.55
C ALA A 53 -27.99 1.73 -10.70
N LEU A 54 -26.67 1.83 -10.94
CA LEU A 54 -25.65 1.04 -10.26
C LEU A 54 -25.31 1.60 -8.89
N THR A 55 -25.10 0.70 -7.94
CA THR A 55 -24.32 0.98 -6.73
C THR A 55 -22.82 0.86 -6.99
N ILE A 56 -22.00 1.32 -6.05
CA ILE A 56 -20.55 1.13 -6.12
C ILE A 56 -20.19 -0.36 -6.19
N SER A 57 -20.79 -1.19 -5.35
CA SER A 57 -20.59 -2.64 -5.34
C SER A 57 -21.01 -3.29 -6.66
N ASP A 58 -22.13 -2.87 -7.27
CA ASP A 58 -22.53 -3.35 -8.60
C ASP A 58 -21.47 -3.03 -9.66
N LEU A 59 -20.91 -1.82 -9.65
CA LEU A 59 -19.87 -1.40 -10.60
C LEU A 59 -18.57 -2.19 -10.40
N ILE A 60 -18.13 -2.39 -9.16
CA ILE A 60 -16.93 -3.17 -8.86
C ILE A 60 -17.14 -4.63 -9.28
N PHE A 61 -18.31 -5.19 -9.02
CA PHE A 61 -18.66 -6.54 -9.44
C PHE A 61 -18.67 -6.68 -10.96
N LEU A 62 -19.31 -5.74 -11.66
CA LEU A 62 -19.30 -5.66 -13.11
C LEU A 62 -17.85 -5.60 -13.63
N TRP A 63 -16.97 -4.81 -13.03
CA TRP A 63 -15.55 -4.81 -13.41
C TRP A 63 -14.83 -6.15 -13.16
N VAL A 64 -15.18 -6.89 -12.12
CA VAL A 64 -14.63 -8.25 -11.89
C VAL A 64 -15.11 -9.23 -12.95
N ILE A 65 -16.40 -9.21 -13.31
CA ILE A 65 -16.93 -10.04 -14.41
C ILE A 65 -16.15 -9.77 -15.71
N SER A 66 -15.73 -8.52 -15.94
CA SER A 66 -14.96 -8.14 -17.13
C SER A 66 -13.59 -8.83 -17.23
N ARG A 67 -13.12 -9.41 -16.13
CA ARG A 67 -11.80 -10.03 -16.00
C ARG A 67 -11.88 -11.54 -15.86
N PHE A 68 -12.95 -12.06 -15.26
CA PHE A 68 -13.08 -13.47 -14.91
C PHE A 68 -14.29 -14.16 -15.55
N CYS A 69 -15.20 -13.41 -16.16
CA CYS A 69 -16.42 -13.92 -16.80
C CYS A 69 -17.18 -14.89 -15.87
N GLN A 70 -17.51 -16.10 -16.36
CA GLN A 70 -18.22 -17.16 -15.64
C GLN A 70 -17.36 -17.95 -14.62
N ASP A 71 -16.07 -17.64 -14.45
CA ASP A 71 -15.22 -18.36 -13.51
C ASP A 71 -15.44 -17.88 -12.06
N PHE A 72 -16.53 -18.34 -11.46
CA PHE A 72 -16.90 -18.00 -10.09
C PHE A 72 -15.90 -18.45 -9.03
N ASN A 73 -15.09 -19.47 -9.30
CA ASN A 73 -14.06 -19.94 -8.36
C ASN A 73 -12.89 -18.97 -8.27
N SER A 74 -12.65 -18.20 -9.33
CA SER A 74 -11.63 -17.15 -9.38
C SER A 74 -12.13 -15.80 -8.83
N TYR A 75 -13.36 -15.72 -8.32
CA TYR A 75 -13.89 -14.45 -7.82
C TYR A 75 -13.19 -14.05 -6.52
N PRO A 76 -12.68 -12.80 -6.44
CA PRO A 76 -11.92 -12.40 -5.26
C PRO A 76 -12.76 -12.40 -3.98
N THR A 77 -12.20 -12.94 -2.90
CA THR A 77 -12.83 -12.98 -1.57
C THR A 77 -13.18 -11.60 -1.01
N HIS A 78 -12.47 -10.54 -1.43
CA HIS A 78 -12.80 -9.18 -1.02
C HIS A 78 -14.17 -8.70 -1.52
N LEU A 79 -14.79 -9.34 -2.52
CA LEU A 79 -16.12 -8.96 -3.00
C LEU A 79 -17.20 -9.22 -1.94
N SER A 80 -17.17 -10.39 -1.30
CA SER A 80 -18.11 -10.68 -0.21
C SER A 80 -17.80 -9.82 1.01
N ARG A 81 -16.52 -9.71 1.37
CA ARG A 81 -16.10 -9.00 2.59
C ARG A 81 -16.33 -7.48 2.51
N ASN A 82 -15.91 -6.84 1.42
CA ASN A 82 -15.87 -5.38 1.32
C ASN A 82 -17.08 -4.80 0.60
N TYR A 83 -17.79 -5.61 -0.19
CA TYR A 83 -18.91 -5.14 -1.02
C TYR A 83 -20.22 -5.87 -0.73
N GLY A 84 -20.25 -6.78 0.26
CA GLY A 84 -21.47 -7.49 0.65
C GLY A 84 -21.98 -8.46 -0.42
N ILE A 85 -21.15 -8.84 -1.39
CA ILE A 85 -21.55 -9.74 -2.49
C ILE A 85 -21.37 -11.19 -2.02
N THR A 86 -22.32 -11.65 -1.22
CA THR A 86 -22.34 -13.02 -0.68
C THR A 86 -22.97 -14.02 -1.65
N SER A 87 -23.83 -13.56 -2.57
CA SER A 87 -24.45 -14.36 -3.63
C SER A 87 -24.08 -13.77 -5.01
N PRO A 88 -22.96 -14.19 -5.62
CA PRO A 88 -22.52 -13.68 -6.92
C PRO A 88 -23.55 -13.88 -8.03
N LEU A 89 -24.27 -15.00 -8.03
CA LEU A 89 -25.28 -15.31 -9.05
C LEU A 89 -26.45 -14.31 -9.03
N GLU A 90 -27.01 -13.99 -7.87
CA GLU A 90 -28.06 -12.97 -7.72
C GLU A 90 -27.57 -11.60 -8.20
N ARG A 91 -26.30 -11.28 -7.90
CA ARG A 91 -25.70 -10.03 -8.32
C ARG A 91 -25.49 -9.97 -9.84
N VAL A 92 -25.17 -11.09 -10.49
CA VAL A 92 -25.10 -11.16 -11.96
C VAL A 92 -26.49 -11.01 -12.58
N GLN A 93 -27.51 -11.69 -12.04
CA GLN A 93 -28.88 -11.58 -12.55
C GLN A 93 -29.36 -10.12 -12.58
N LYS A 94 -29.11 -9.37 -11.50
CA LYS A 94 -29.38 -7.93 -11.47
C LYS A 94 -28.66 -7.15 -12.57
N LEU A 95 -27.40 -7.49 -12.87
CA LEU A 95 -26.64 -6.84 -13.95
C LEU A 95 -27.13 -7.24 -15.35
N MET A 96 -27.68 -8.45 -15.50
CA MET A 96 -28.34 -8.91 -16.73
C MET A 96 -29.65 -8.18 -16.97
N GLU A 97 -30.48 -7.97 -15.94
CA GLU A 97 -31.71 -7.17 -16.03
C GLU A 97 -31.44 -5.72 -16.48
N LEU A 98 -30.27 -5.19 -16.12
CA LEU A 98 -29.81 -3.86 -16.56
C LEU A 98 -29.17 -3.88 -17.97
N GLY A 99 -29.08 -5.04 -18.62
CA GLY A 99 -28.46 -5.21 -19.94
C GLY A 99 -26.94 -5.02 -19.96
N LEU A 100 -26.27 -5.12 -18.80
CA LEU A 100 -24.83 -4.88 -18.65
C LEU A 100 -24.00 -6.16 -18.79
N VAL A 101 -24.64 -7.30 -18.54
CA VAL A 101 -24.09 -8.66 -18.67
C VAL A 101 -25.07 -9.48 -19.49
N ASP A 102 -24.58 -10.38 -20.34
CA ASP A 102 -25.41 -11.29 -21.14
C ASP A 102 -25.62 -12.65 -20.45
N ASP A 103 -26.43 -13.51 -21.07
CA ASP A 103 -26.72 -14.87 -20.57
C ASP A 103 -25.48 -15.77 -20.50
N GLY A 104 -24.41 -15.42 -21.21
CA GLY A 104 -23.10 -16.07 -21.15
C GLY A 104 -22.19 -15.53 -20.05
N PHE A 105 -22.69 -14.62 -19.20
CA PHE A 105 -21.91 -13.96 -18.14
C PHE A 105 -20.78 -13.07 -18.70
N PHE A 106 -20.90 -12.63 -19.95
CA PHE A 106 -19.98 -11.68 -20.57
C PHE A 106 -20.53 -10.26 -20.47
N ILE A 107 -19.62 -9.30 -20.40
CA ILE A 107 -19.99 -7.89 -20.38
C ILE A 107 -20.43 -7.44 -21.76
N THR A 108 -21.59 -6.80 -21.82
CA THR A 108 -22.12 -6.21 -23.06
C THR A 108 -21.40 -4.91 -23.42
N GLU A 109 -21.68 -4.36 -24.60
CA GLU A 109 -21.17 -3.02 -24.95
C GLU A 109 -21.65 -1.94 -23.95
N LEU A 110 -22.88 -2.07 -23.46
CA LEU A 110 -23.46 -1.17 -22.45
C LEU A 110 -22.72 -1.30 -21.12
N GLY A 111 -22.43 -2.53 -20.68
CA GLY A 111 -21.63 -2.78 -19.48
C GLY A 111 -20.21 -2.20 -19.57
N SER A 112 -19.56 -2.36 -20.72
CA SER A 112 -18.24 -1.77 -20.97
C SER A 112 -18.27 -0.23 -20.94
N LYS A 113 -19.32 0.38 -21.53
CA LYS A 113 -19.54 1.83 -21.46
C LYS A 113 -19.78 2.30 -20.02
N ALA A 114 -20.53 1.55 -19.21
CA ALA A 114 -20.77 1.87 -17.81
C ALA A 114 -19.48 1.83 -16.97
N ILE A 115 -18.64 0.80 -17.15
CA ILE A 115 -17.30 0.70 -16.55
C ILE A 115 -16.46 1.93 -16.88
N ASN A 116 -16.38 2.29 -18.16
CA ASN A 116 -15.54 3.40 -18.61
C ASN A 116 -16.05 4.75 -18.10
N LYS A 117 -17.37 4.98 -18.14
CA LYS A 117 -18.00 6.22 -17.63
C LYS A 117 -17.71 6.44 -16.15
N HIS A 118 -17.66 5.36 -15.36
CA HIS A 118 -17.50 5.43 -13.91
C HIS A 118 -16.13 4.95 -13.42
N ARG A 119 -15.12 4.97 -14.30
CA ARG A 119 -13.77 4.44 -14.06
C ARG A 119 -13.10 4.99 -12.80
N LYS A 120 -13.43 6.21 -12.38
CA LYS A 120 -12.92 6.82 -11.15
C LYS A 120 -13.10 5.95 -9.91
N TYR A 121 -14.24 5.26 -9.77
CA TYR A 121 -14.51 4.39 -8.60
C TYR A 121 -13.68 3.11 -8.64
N ILE A 122 -13.43 2.57 -9.84
CA ILE A 122 -12.55 1.40 -10.03
C ILE A 122 -11.10 1.78 -9.69
N GLU A 123 -10.64 2.95 -10.12
CA GLU A 123 -9.30 3.42 -9.77
C GLU A 123 -9.17 3.76 -8.27
N LEU A 124 -10.24 4.25 -7.63
CA LEU A 124 -10.28 4.39 -6.17
C LEU A 124 -10.20 3.03 -5.47
N HIS A 125 -11.00 2.04 -5.88
CA HIS A 125 -10.91 0.67 -5.38
C HIS A 125 -9.48 0.12 -5.47
N LYS A 126 -8.85 0.23 -6.65
CA LYS A 126 -7.46 -0.20 -6.86
C LYS A 126 -6.43 0.50 -5.97
N LYS A 127 -6.73 1.72 -5.53
CA LYS A 127 -5.86 2.56 -4.67
C LYS A 127 -6.21 2.48 -3.18
N GLY A 128 -7.20 1.67 -2.79
CA GLY A 128 -7.64 1.51 -1.40
C GLY A 128 -8.66 2.57 -0.95
N TRP A 129 -9.46 3.13 -1.87
CA TRP A 129 -10.50 4.13 -1.63
C TRP A 129 -10.03 5.50 -1.10
N THR A 130 -8.72 5.71 -1.03
CA THR A 130 -8.10 6.99 -0.64
C THR A 130 -7.45 7.67 -1.85
N SER A 131 -7.69 8.98 -2.00
CA SER A 131 -6.96 9.85 -2.93
C SER A 131 -5.50 10.07 -2.47
N ILE A 132 -4.69 10.75 -3.28
CA ILE A 132 -3.31 11.08 -2.89
C ILE A 132 -3.32 12.08 -1.73
N GLU A 133 -4.19 13.08 -1.83
CA GLU A 133 -4.38 14.14 -0.83
C GLU A 133 -4.89 13.55 0.50
N GLU A 134 -5.80 12.58 0.42
CA GLU A 134 -6.30 11.86 1.60
C GLU A 134 -5.21 11.00 2.25
N LYS A 135 -4.37 10.32 1.44
CA LYS A 135 -3.22 9.57 1.97
C LYS A 135 -2.25 10.48 2.71
N GLU A 136 -1.94 11.63 2.14
CA GLU A 136 -1.06 12.63 2.77
C GLU A 136 -1.67 13.18 4.06
N TYR A 137 -2.96 13.54 4.05
CA TYR A 137 -3.67 13.97 5.25
C TYR A 137 -3.64 12.91 6.35
N ASN A 138 -3.95 11.65 6.01
CA ASN A 138 -3.99 10.54 6.95
C ASN A 138 -2.62 10.25 7.55
N TYR A 139 -1.58 10.28 6.71
CA TYR A 139 -0.19 10.11 7.13
C TYR A 139 0.22 11.22 8.11
N ASN A 140 0.04 12.49 7.73
CA ASN A 140 0.42 13.63 8.57
C ASN A 140 -0.36 13.67 9.89
N SER A 141 -1.65 13.33 9.86
CA SER A 141 -2.49 13.25 11.05
C SER A 141 -2.04 12.12 11.99
N HIS A 142 -1.65 10.97 11.45
CA HIS A 142 -1.11 9.87 12.25
C HIS A 142 0.24 10.23 12.88
N LYS A 143 1.14 10.82 12.09
CA LYS A 143 2.46 11.29 12.56
C LYS A 143 2.33 12.31 13.69
N LEU A 144 1.42 13.28 13.54
CA LEU A 144 1.13 14.26 14.59
C LEU A 144 0.61 13.59 15.85
N PHE A 145 -0.38 12.69 15.73
CA PHE A 145 -0.93 11.95 16.87
C PHE A 145 0.14 11.14 17.62
N MET A 146 0.99 10.41 16.90
CA MET A 146 2.07 9.62 17.50
C MET A 146 3.06 10.52 18.25
N LYS A 147 3.36 11.71 17.71
CA LYS A 147 4.24 12.67 18.37
C LYS A 147 3.61 13.21 19.66
N GLU A 148 2.36 13.66 19.59
CA GLU A 148 1.60 14.14 20.77
C GLU A 148 1.44 13.04 21.82
N HIS A 149 1.22 11.79 21.39
CA HIS A 149 1.06 10.64 22.28
C HIS A 149 2.37 10.29 22.98
N ALA A 150 3.49 10.32 22.25
CA ALA A 150 4.79 10.14 22.84
C ALA A 150 5.12 11.24 23.86
N GLU A 151 4.84 12.51 23.56
CA GLU A 151 4.99 13.63 24.49
C GLU A 151 4.13 13.43 25.76
N TRP A 152 2.87 13.03 25.58
CA TRP A 152 1.98 12.70 26.70
C TRP A 152 2.50 11.55 27.56
N LEU A 153 3.03 10.48 26.96
CA LEU A 153 3.66 9.36 27.68
C LEU A 153 4.83 9.84 28.55
N LEU A 154 5.67 10.74 28.02
CA LEU A 154 6.76 11.35 28.78
C LEU A 154 6.23 12.17 29.96
N GLU A 155 5.16 12.94 29.78
CA GLU A 155 4.55 13.77 30.82
C GLU A 155 3.94 12.97 31.98
N ILE A 156 3.38 11.78 31.69
CA ILE A 156 2.79 10.91 32.72
C ILE A 156 3.80 9.95 33.36
N GLY A 157 5.07 10.00 32.97
CA GLY A 157 6.14 9.18 33.54
C GLY A 157 6.38 7.83 32.85
N GLU A 158 5.71 7.55 31.74
CA GLU A 158 5.92 6.36 30.88
C GLU A 158 7.11 6.60 29.92
N THR A 159 8.26 6.95 30.49
CA THR A 159 9.41 7.49 29.75
C THR A 159 9.94 6.54 28.68
N GLU A 160 10.06 5.24 28.97
CA GLU A 160 10.57 4.26 28.01
C GLU A 160 9.65 4.13 26.78
N LYS A 161 8.34 4.10 27.00
CA LYS A 161 7.35 4.00 25.91
C LYS A 161 7.37 5.26 25.04
N GLY A 162 7.38 6.45 25.67
CA GLY A 162 7.47 7.72 24.94
C GLY A 162 8.74 7.84 24.10
N ILE A 163 9.90 7.46 24.64
CA ILE A 163 11.17 7.44 23.88
C ILE A 163 11.12 6.46 22.71
N ASN A 164 10.54 5.27 22.92
CA ASN A 164 10.44 4.26 21.87
C ASN A 164 9.53 4.71 20.72
N GLU A 165 8.42 5.38 21.02
CA GLU A 165 7.54 5.95 19.99
C GLU A 165 8.23 7.06 19.19
N LEU A 166 8.95 7.98 19.85
CA LEU A 166 9.73 9.03 19.16
C LEU A 166 10.80 8.43 18.24
N ARG A 167 11.51 7.39 18.70
CA ARG A 167 12.50 6.67 17.87
C ARG A 167 11.85 5.97 16.67
N THR A 168 10.67 5.41 16.86
CA THR A 168 9.91 4.76 15.78
C THR A 168 9.51 5.78 14.71
N LEU A 169 9.05 6.97 15.13
CA LEU A 169 8.76 8.08 14.23
C LEU A 169 9.99 8.53 13.44
N GLU A 170 11.12 8.74 14.13
CA GLU A 170 12.36 9.15 13.47
C GLU A 170 12.84 8.13 12.44
N ARG A 171 12.76 6.83 12.76
CA ARG A 171 13.09 5.74 11.82
C ARG A 171 12.13 5.71 10.64
N SER A 172 10.82 5.90 10.87
CA SER A 172 9.81 5.96 9.80
C SER A 172 10.11 7.11 8.83
N ASP A 173 10.44 8.29 9.35
CA ASP A 173 10.77 9.46 8.53
C ASP A 173 11.99 9.19 7.64
N LYS A 174 13.08 8.66 8.22
CA LYS A 174 14.29 8.31 7.45
C LYS A 174 14.04 7.22 6.42
N ARG A 175 13.19 6.24 6.75
CA ARG A 175 12.79 5.16 5.83
C ARG A 175 11.96 5.72 4.67
N ASP A 176 11.06 6.67 4.93
CA ASP A 176 10.25 7.33 3.89
C ASP A 176 11.10 8.21 2.97
N GLU A 177 12.09 8.93 3.52
CA GLU A 177 13.09 9.66 2.72
C GLU A 177 13.84 8.71 1.76
N CYS A 178 14.30 7.56 2.27
CA CYS A 178 14.94 6.54 1.44
C CYS A 178 14.00 6.00 0.35
N PHE A 179 12.72 5.80 0.69
CA PHE A 179 11.73 5.30 -0.25
C PHE A 179 11.40 6.31 -1.36
N LEU A 180 11.38 7.61 -1.07
CA LEU A 180 11.22 8.66 -2.07
C LEU A 180 12.39 8.69 -3.06
N ILE A 181 13.62 8.50 -2.58
CA ILE A 181 14.81 8.36 -3.45
C ILE A 181 14.66 7.11 -4.33
N PHE A 182 14.23 5.98 -3.74
CA PHE A 182 13.97 4.75 -4.48
C PHE A 182 12.92 4.97 -5.58
N GLN A 183 11.77 5.60 -5.28
CA GLN A 183 10.73 5.86 -6.27
C GLN A 183 11.23 6.73 -7.43
N LYS A 184 12.03 7.76 -7.14
CA LYS A 184 12.67 8.59 -8.16
C LYS A 184 13.62 7.76 -9.03
N GLY A 185 14.47 6.95 -8.41
CA GLY A 185 15.36 6.02 -9.11
C GLY A 185 14.59 5.03 -9.98
N GLU A 186 13.51 4.45 -9.46
CA GLU A 186 12.65 3.50 -10.17
C GLU A 186 12.00 4.12 -11.42
N LYS A 187 11.50 5.36 -11.30
CA LYS A 187 10.95 6.13 -12.44
C LYS A 187 12.00 6.38 -13.52
N LEU A 188 13.22 6.78 -13.14
CA LEU A 188 14.33 6.96 -14.09
C LEU A 188 14.68 5.65 -14.81
N GLY A 189 14.74 4.54 -14.07
CA GLY A 189 15.00 3.22 -14.64
C GLY A 189 13.91 2.77 -15.62
N LYS A 190 12.63 3.00 -15.30
CA LYS A 190 11.49 2.75 -16.22
C LYS A 190 11.57 3.61 -17.48
N ASN A 191 12.14 4.82 -17.39
CA ASN A 191 12.38 5.73 -18.51
C ASN A 191 13.69 5.47 -19.28
N LYS A 192 14.39 4.37 -18.98
CA LYS A 192 15.69 3.99 -19.59
C LYS A 192 16.85 4.94 -19.27
N GLU A 193 16.71 5.82 -18.28
CA GLU A 193 17.80 6.67 -17.75
C GLU A 193 18.63 5.89 -16.71
N TYR A 194 19.18 4.74 -17.11
CA TYR A 194 19.73 3.74 -16.19
C TYR A 194 20.92 4.23 -15.35
N LYS A 195 21.83 5.03 -15.94
CA LYS A 195 22.98 5.59 -15.20
C LYS A 195 22.53 6.50 -14.05
N LYS A 196 21.66 7.47 -14.35
CA LYS A 196 21.07 8.37 -13.35
C LYS A 196 20.23 7.63 -12.30
N SER A 197 19.56 6.56 -12.72
CA SER A 197 18.85 5.68 -11.79
C SER A 197 19.84 5.03 -10.80
N ASN A 198 20.92 4.41 -11.30
CA ASN A 198 21.93 3.78 -10.44
C ASN A 198 22.69 4.76 -9.53
N GLU A 199 22.96 5.98 -10.01
CA GLU A 199 23.55 7.07 -9.19
C GLU A 199 22.71 7.36 -7.94
N LEU A 200 21.38 7.23 -8.01
CA LEU A 200 20.49 7.39 -6.86
C LEU A 200 20.33 6.12 -6.03
N LEU A 201 20.27 4.95 -6.69
CA LEU A 201 19.86 3.70 -6.05
C LEU A 201 21.00 2.96 -5.35
N ILE A 202 22.23 2.97 -5.89
CA ILE A 202 23.37 2.25 -5.30
C ILE A 202 23.70 2.77 -3.89
N PRO A 203 23.72 4.09 -3.61
CA PRO A 203 23.96 4.60 -2.26
C PRO A 203 22.95 4.12 -1.21
N LEU A 204 21.72 3.77 -1.61
CA LEU A 204 20.70 3.27 -0.69
C LEU A 204 21.04 1.88 -0.14
N LEU A 205 21.89 1.10 -0.80
CA LEU A 205 22.29 -0.24 -0.35
C LEU A 205 23.01 -0.23 1.01
N GLU A 206 23.67 0.88 1.33
CA GLU A 206 24.44 1.05 2.57
C GLU A 206 23.66 1.83 3.65
N ASN A 207 22.39 2.17 3.41
CA ASN A 207 21.58 2.95 4.34
C ASN A 207 20.79 2.03 5.29
N GLU A 208 21.02 2.19 6.60
CA GLU A 208 20.37 1.39 7.65
C GLU A 208 18.85 1.56 7.76
N ASN A 209 18.29 2.61 7.14
CA ASN A 209 16.84 2.89 7.16
C ASN A 209 16.10 2.25 5.98
N VAL A 210 16.79 1.51 5.11
CA VAL A 210 16.18 0.77 4.01
C VAL A 210 15.69 -0.58 4.50
N ASP A 211 14.40 -0.85 4.33
CA ASP A 211 13.78 -2.16 4.60
C ASP A 211 13.31 -2.88 3.32
N PHE A 212 13.31 -2.18 2.19
CA PHE A 212 12.79 -2.64 0.89
C PHE A 212 13.89 -3.22 -0.02
N TYR A 213 14.78 -4.05 0.55
CA TYR A 213 15.98 -4.53 -0.15
C TYR A 213 15.67 -5.26 -1.47
N ALA A 214 14.74 -6.22 -1.50
CA ALA A 214 14.48 -6.98 -2.71
C ALA A 214 14.05 -6.10 -3.92
N PRO A 215 13.06 -5.20 -3.79
CA PRO A 215 12.75 -4.22 -4.82
C PRO A 215 13.94 -3.34 -5.26
N LEU A 216 14.77 -2.92 -4.31
CA LEU A 216 15.94 -2.07 -4.57
C LEU A 216 16.98 -2.81 -5.43
N TYR A 217 17.41 -3.99 -4.98
CA TYR A 217 18.38 -4.83 -5.70
C TYR A 217 17.86 -5.24 -7.07
N GLU A 218 16.59 -5.64 -7.18
CA GLU A 218 16.00 -6.05 -8.46
C GLU A 218 15.98 -4.90 -9.48
N ARG A 219 15.75 -3.66 -9.02
CA ARG A 219 15.79 -2.49 -9.89
C ARG A 219 17.19 -2.18 -10.38
N ILE A 220 18.19 -2.20 -9.51
CA ILE A 220 19.59 -2.00 -9.87
C ILE A 220 20.04 -3.06 -10.89
N ALA A 221 19.70 -4.33 -10.66
CA ALA A 221 19.97 -5.42 -11.61
C ALA A 221 19.35 -5.17 -13.00
N LYS A 222 18.08 -4.74 -13.04
CA LYS A 222 17.40 -4.36 -14.31
C LYS A 222 18.10 -3.19 -15.02
N ASN A 223 18.62 -2.22 -14.27
CA ASN A 223 19.35 -1.10 -14.85
C ASN A 223 20.68 -1.55 -15.45
N PHE A 224 21.45 -2.39 -14.76
CA PHE A 224 22.69 -2.96 -15.31
C PHE A 224 22.44 -3.75 -16.60
N ARG A 225 21.37 -4.55 -16.65
CA ARG A 225 20.92 -5.18 -17.89
C ARG A 225 20.65 -4.18 -19.01
N GLY A 226 19.94 -3.10 -18.68
CA GLY A 226 19.64 -2.02 -19.61
C GLY A 226 20.89 -1.33 -20.17
N LEU A 227 21.97 -1.30 -19.39
CA LEU A 227 23.29 -0.80 -19.77
C LEU A 227 24.17 -1.84 -20.47
N LYS A 228 23.70 -3.10 -20.58
CA LYS A 228 24.49 -4.26 -21.03
C LYS A 228 25.71 -4.56 -20.15
N GLU A 229 25.69 -4.12 -18.90
CA GLU A 229 26.71 -4.40 -17.88
C GLU A 229 26.37 -5.71 -17.18
N TYR A 230 26.42 -6.81 -17.91
CA TYR A 230 25.91 -8.11 -17.44
C TYR A 230 26.69 -8.67 -16.25
N GLN A 231 27.98 -8.40 -16.13
CA GLN A 231 28.75 -8.79 -14.94
C GLN A 231 28.24 -8.06 -13.69
N ASN A 232 28.01 -6.75 -13.78
CA ASN A 232 27.45 -5.96 -12.67
C ASN A 232 26.03 -6.43 -12.30
N GLU A 233 25.22 -6.87 -13.28
CA GLU A 233 23.92 -7.52 -13.00
C GLU A 233 24.10 -8.82 -12.19
N ILE A 234 25.07 -9.67 -12.55
CA ILE A 234 25.36 -10.91 -11.83
C ILE A 234 25.80 -10.60 -10.41
N ASP A 235 26.79 -9.71 -10.25
CA ASP A 235 27.40 -9.39 -8.96
C ASP A 235 26.35 -8.84 -7.96
N ILE A 236 25.48 -7.92 -8.40
CA ILE A 236 24.44 -7.37 -7.52
C ILE A 236 23.38 -8.41 -7.15
N CYS A 237 23.03 -9.33 -8.07
CA CYS A 237 22.10 -10.41 -7.78
C CYS A 237 22.70 -11.44 -6.81
N GLN A 238 23.99 -11.75 -6.95
CA GLN A 238 24.70 -12.64 -6.04
C GLN A 238 24.82 -12.04 -4.65
N ARG A 239 25.16 -10.74 -4.54
CA ARG A 239 25.18 -10.02 -3.26
C ARG A 239 23.83 -10.07 -2.55
N PHE A 240 22.72 -9.92 -3.27
CA PHE A 240 21.39 -10.09 -2.67
C PHE A 240 21.19 -11.50 -2.12
N LEU A 241 21.52 -12.53 -2.90
CA LEU A 241 21.32 -13.93 -2.53
C LEU A 241 22.20 -14.36 -1.35
N SER A 242 23.42 -13.83 -1.22
CA SER A 242 24.32 -14.15 -0.11
C SER A 242 24.00 -13.37 1.15
N ASP A 243 23.79 -12.07 1.04
CA ASP A 243 23.84 -11.16 2.20
C ASP A 243 22.44 -10.81 2.70
N ILE A 244 21.43 -10.82 1.82
CA ILE A 244 20.10 -10.28 2.13
C ILE A 244 19.03 -11.38 2.18
N GLN A 245 19.02 -12.29 1.21
CA GLN A 245 18.05 -13.39 1.13
C GLN A 245 17.95 -14.20 2.43
N PRO A 246 19.04 -14.52 3.18
CA PRO A 246 18.93 -15.27 4.44
C PRO A 246 18.12 -14.55 5.53
N HIS A 247 17.92 -13.24 5.42
CA HIS A 247 17.13 -12.44 6.34
C HIS A 247 15.63 -12.41 5.98
N TYR A 248 15.25 -12.91 4.80
CA TYR A 248 13.85 -13.11 4.45
C TYR A 248 13.40 -14.49 4.92
N GLY A 249 12.18 -14.57 5.47
CA GLY A 249 11.51 -15.86 5.62
C GLY A 249 11.09 -16.34 4.24
N GLU A 250 11.55 -17.54 3.84
CA GLU A 250 11.20 -18.25 2.60
C GLU A 250 12.00 -17.88 1.33
N ASP A 251 11.93 -18.76 0.34
CA ASP A 251 12.69 -18.72 -0.93
C ASP A 251 12.10 -17.76 -1.98
N MET A 252 11.20 -16.86 -1.58
CA MET A 252 10.36 -16.05 -2.48
C MET A 252 11.16 -15.27 -3.54
N TRP A 253 12.34 -14.76 -3.19
CA TRP A 253 13.16 -13.96 -4.09
C TRP A 253 14.27 -14.75 -4.80
N ILE A 254 14.55 -15.98 -4.38
CA ILE A 254 15.62 -16.82 -4.96
C ILE A 254 15.42 -16.97 -6.46
N ASP A 255 14.22 -17.39 -6.87
CA ASP A 255 13.86 -17.57 -8.27
C ASP A 255 13.98 -16.29 -9.09
N VAL A 256 13.63 -15.14 -8.50
CA VAL A 256 13.68 -13.84 -9.16
C VAL A 256 15.12 -13.49 -9.53
N PHE A 257 16.05 -13.65 -8.60
CA PHE A 257 17.46 -13.31 -8.80
C PHE A 257 18.22 -14.38 -9.59
N LEU A 258 17.96 -15.68 -9.39
CA LEU A 258 18.55 -16.75 -10.19
C LEU A 258 18.18 -16.67 -11.67
N LYS A 259 16.91 -16.36 -12.00
CA LYS A 259 16.50 -16.14 -13.40
C LYS A 259 17.27 -14.98 -14.05
N ARG A 260 17.63 -13.95 -13.27
CA ARG A 260 18.42 -12.82 -13.77
C ARG A 260 19.86 -13.21 -14.04
N ILE A 261 20.51 -13.88 -13.07
CA ILE A 261 21.87 -14.39 -13.20
C ILE A 261 21.98 -15.30 -14.43
N ASN A 262 21.08 -16.28 -14.56
CA ASN A 262 21.08 -17.22 -15.68
C ASN A 262 20.89 -16.54 -17.04
N PHE A 263 20.17 -15.43 -17.10
CA PHE A 263 20.07 -14.63 -18.31
C PHE A 263 21.40 -13.90 -18.58
N ALA A 264 21.94 -13.17 -17.60
CA ALA A 264 23.14 -12.37 -17.75
C ALA A 264 24.38 -13.19 -18.11
N ILE A 265 24.50 -14.42 -17.58
CA ILE A 265 25.57 -15.39 -17.92
C ILE A 265 25.60 -15.70 -19.42
N LYS A 266 24.45 -15.72 -20.11
CA LYS A 266 24.39 -16.00 -21.55
C LYS A 266 25.03 -14.90 -22.40
N TYR A 267 25.18 -13.69 -21.85
CA TYR A 267 25.67 -12.50 -22.54
C TYR A 267 27.02 -11.98 -22.01
N THR A 268 27.64 -12.71 -21.08
CA THR A 268 29.00 -12.46 -20.58
C THR A 268 30.06 -13.28 -21.32
N LYS A 269 29.66 -14.08 -22.31
CA LYS A 269 30.56 -14.76 -23.26
C LYS A 269 30.97 -13.82 -24.39
#